data_AF-A0A822GC39-F1
#
_entry.id   AF-A0A822GC39-F1
#
_cell.length_a   1.000
_cell.length_b   1.000
_cell.length_c   1.000
_cell.angle_alpha   90.00
_cell.angle_beta   90.00
_cell.angle_gamma   90.00
#
_symmetry.space_group_name_H-M   'P 1'
#
loop_
_entity.id
_entity.type
_entity.pdbx_description
1 polymer ?
#
loop_
_entity_poly.entity_id
_entity_poly.type
_entity_poly.pdbx_seq_one_letter_code
_entity_poly.pdbx_strand_id
1 'polypeptide(L)'
;LLILNKLFLINGLPSIICPSSIELRDTSNPTTVVGNGTLSSCNEINLAIALNHGGIITFNCGLNGQSVTIDIHNQLDISNTTDTIIDGNDIITLNGLGLTRILKFNRNDFRYSTPMLTVQRLRFINGYC
;
A
#
# COMPACT_ATOMS: atom_id res chain seq x y z
N LEU A 1 -53.26 25.63 -27.69
CA LEU A 1 -52.17 25.85 -26.72
C LEU A 1 -51.57 24.47 -26.43
N LEU A 2 -50.55 24.02 -27.19
CA LEU A 2 -49.12 24.08 -26.80
C LEU A 2 -48.90 23.17 -25.56
N ILE A 3 -48.07 22.11 -25.52
CA ILE A 3 -46.80 21.82 -26.19
C ILE A 3 -46.51 20.30 -26.16
N LEU A 4 -45.94 19.84 -27.29
CA LEU A 4 -45.06 18.70 -27.56
C LEU A 4 -44.48 17.89 -26.38
N ASN A 5 -44.48 16.57 -26.61
CA ASN A 5 -43.43 15.60 -26.28
C ASN A 5 -42.05 16.26 -26.10
N LYS A 6 -41.54 16.27 -24.87
CA LYS A 6 -40.12 16.49 -24.59
C LYS A 6 -39.52 15.20 -24.04
N LEU A 7 -39.07 14.37 -24.97
CA LEU A 7 -38.10 13.32 -24.73
C LEU A 7 -36.87 13.99 -24.11
N PHE A 8 -36.68 13.86 -22.80
CA PHE A 8 -35.49 14.38 -22.14
C PHE A 8 -34.33 13.43 -22.46
N LEU A 9 -33.54 13.81 -23.46
CA LEU A 9 -32.18 13.33 -23.67
C LEU A 9 -31.37 13.64 -22.41
N ILE A 10 -31.21 12.68 -21.50
CA ILE A 10 -30.14 12.73 -20.52
C ILE A 10 -28.85 12.26 -21.21
N ASN A 11 -28.17 13.22 -21.82
CA ASN A 11 -26.76 13.13 -22.13
C ASN A 11 -25.98 12.79 -20.85
N GLY A 12 -25.19 11.71 -20.90
CA GLY A 12 -24.22 11.36 -19.88
C GLY A 12 -24.81 10.52 -18.75
N LEU A 13 -24.56 9.21 -18.79
CA LEU A 13 -24.59 8.40 -17.57
C LEU A 13 -23.79 9.15 -16.49
N PRO A 14 -24.34 9.39 -15.28
CA PRO A 14 -23.51 9.89 -14.20
C PRO A 14 -22.35 8.91 -14.02
N SER A 15 -21.13 9.40 -13.93
CA SER A 15 -19.99 8.54 -13.60
C SER A 15 -20.29 7.91 -12.24
N ILE A 16 -20.70 6.64 -12.23
CA ILE A 16 -20.81 5.82 -11.00
C ILE A 16 -19.38 5.57 -10.55
N ILE A 17 -18.80 6.57 -9.89
CA ILE A 17 -17.58 6.42 -9.13
C ILE A 17 -17.84 7.27 -7.89
N CYS A 18 -18.33 6.63 -6.84
CA CYS A 18 -18.30 7.26 -5.53
C CYS A 18 -16.82 7.55 -5.23
N PRO A 19 -16.41 8.81 -4.98
CA PRO A 19 -15.05 9.05 -4.53
C PRO A 19 -14.82 8.26 -3.25
N SER A 20 -13.68 7.58 -3.16
CA SER A 20 -13.27 6.93 -1.91
C SER A 20 -13.32 7.98 -0.80
N SER A 21 -14.10 7.72 0.26
CA SER A 21 -14.12 8.59 1.43
C SER A 21 -12.84 8.49 2.27
N ILE A 22 -11.91 7.61 1.87
CA ILE A 22 -10.61 7.42 2.51
C ILE A 22 -9.56 8.06 1.60
N GLU A 23 -9.00 9.17 2.07
CA GLU A 23 -7.86 9.83 1.46
C GLU A 23 -6.56 9.08 1.79
N LEU A 24 -5.63 9.06 0.83
CA LEU A 24 -4.29 8.53 1.04
C LEU A 24 -3.54 9.39 2.07
N ARG A 25 -2.67 8.76 2.86
CA ARG A 25 -1.73 9.51 3.69
C ARG A 25 -0.68 10.17 2.80
N ASP A 26 -0.26 11.38 3.18
CA ASP A 26 0.84 12.07 2.52
C ASP A 26 2.15 11.32 2.78
N THR A 27 2.79 10.90 1.70
CA THR A 27 4.09 10.21 1.71
C THR A 27 5.14 10.93 0.89
N SER A 28 4.96 12.24 0.64
CA SER A 28 5.90 13.07 -0.13
C SER A 28 7.28 13.21 0.53
N ASN A 29 7.37 12.98 1.84
CA ASN A 29 8.60 13.05 2.63
C ASN A 29 8.87 11.71 3.35
N PRO A 30 9.38 10.68 2.64
CA PRO A 30 9.59 9.36 3.21
C PRO A 30 10.68 9.36 4.29
N THR A 31 10.47 8.60 5.36
CA THR A 31 11.49 8.27 6.37
C THR A 31 12.49 7.28 5.80
N THR A 32 12.04 6.32 5.00
CA THR A 32 12.89 5.33 4.34
C THR A 32 12.36 5.04 2.94
N VAL A 33 13.28 4.97 1.97
CA VAL A 33 12.99 4.51 0.61
C VAL A 33 13.60 3.13 0.44
N VAL A 34 12.77 2.12 0.21
CA VAL A 34 13.23 0.76 -0.10
C VAL A 34 13.70 0.73 -1.54
N GLY A 35 14.98 0.39 -1.72
CA GLY A 35 15.63 0.34 -3.02
C GLY A 35 16.37 1.64 -3.39
N ASN A 36 17.23 1.53 -4.39
CA ASN A 36 18.13 2.59 -4.84
C ASN A 36 17.95 2.95 -6.33
N GLY A 37 16.83 2.56 -6.93
CA GLY A 37 16.59 2.71 -8.36
C GLY A 37 17.00 1.50 -9.19
N THR A 38 17.14 0.32 -8.57
CA THR A 38 17.37 -0.95 -9.28
C THR A 38 16.40 -2.02 -8.80
N LEU A 39 16.01 -2.95 -9.68
CA LEU A 39 15.03 -3.98 -9.34
C LEU A 39 15.50 -4.86 -8.17
N SER A 40 16.78 -5.26 -8.18
CA SER A 40 17.38 -6.11 -7.14
C SER A 40 17.45 -5.44 -5.77
N SER A 41 17.39 -4.10 -5.72
CA SER A 41 17.41 -3.35 -4.47
C SER A 41 16.07 -3.34 -3.73
N CYS A 42 14.97 -3.67 -4.41
CA CYS A 42 13.66 -3.87 -3.79
C CYS A 42 13.49 -5.34 -3.39
N ASN A 43 14.08 -5.69 -2.25
CA ASN A 43 14.11 -7.04 -1.73
C ASN A 43 13.59 -7.10 -0.28
N GLU A 44 13.33 -8.31 0.18
CA GLU A 44 12.82 -8.63 1.52
C GLU A 44 13.68 -8.02 2.64
N ILE A 45 15.01 -8.07 2.52
CA ILE A 45 15.93 -7.58 3.57
C ILE A 45 15.78 -6.07 3.76
N ASN A 46 15.81 -5.31 2.67
CA ASN A 46 15.67 -3.85 2.73
C ASN A 46 14.30 -3.43 3.25
N LEU A 47 13.24 -4.17 2.86
CA LEU A 47 11.89 -3.94 3.37
C LEU A 47 11.81 -4.26 4.88
N ALA A 48 12.39 -5.37 5.34
CA ALA A 48 12.41 -5.75 6.75
C ALA A 48 13.11 -4.70 7.62
N ILE A 49 14.23 -4.14 7.14
CA ILE A 49 14.94 -3.05 7.84
C ILE A 49 14.05 -1.82 7.95
N ALA A 50 13.39 -1.42 6.85
CA ALA A 50 12.48 -0.27 6.85
C ALA A 50 11.30 -0.47 7.81
N LEU A 51 10.68 -1.66 7.81
CA LEU A 51 9.54 -1.98 8.68
C LEU A 51 9.89 -1.99 10.16
N ASN A 52 11.10 -2.45 10.52
CA ASN A 52 11.59 -2.40 11.89
C ASN A 52 11.83 -0.95 12.37
N HIS A 53 12.24 -0.05 11.47
CA HIS A 53 12.39 1.38 11.79
C HIS A 53 11.01 2.05 11.95
N GLY A 54 10.07 1.75 11.05
CA GLY A 54 8.79 2.44 10.95
C GLY A 54 8.91 3.79 10.23
N GLY A 55 7.92 4.67 10.40
CA GLY A 55 7.80 5.93 9.67
C GLY A 55 7.15 5.75 8.30
N ILE A 56 7.44 6.67 7.37
CA ILE A 56 6.91 6.61 6.00
C ILE A 56 7.88 5.81 5.12
N ILE A 57 7.39 4.69 4.60
CA ILE A 57 8.13 3.76 3.74
C ILE A 57 7.57 3.86 2.32
N THR A 58 8.43 4.24 1.38
CA THR A 58 8.16 4.23 -0.07
C THR A 58 9.19 3.39 -0.80
N PHE A 59 9.08 3.25 -2.13
CA PHE A 59 9.91 2.34 -2.92
C PHE A 59 10.54 3.04 -4.12
N ASN A 60 11.79 2.73 -4.39
CA ASN A 60 12.51 3.11 -5.61
C ASN A 60 13.20 1.89 -6.22
N CYS A 61 12.46 1.15 -7.06
CA CYS A 61 12.91 -0.11 -7.63
C CYS A 61 13.43 0.01 -9.07
N GLY A 62 13.61 1.23 -9.59
CA GLY A 62 14.20 1.45 -10.92
C GLY A 62 13.32 1.09 -12.12
N LEU A 63 12.12 0.56 -11.88
CA LEU A 63 11.17 0.28 -12.94
C LEU A 63 10.35 1.54 -13.19
N ASN A 64 10.40 2.06 -14.42
CA ASN A 64 9.64 3.24 -14.91
C ASN A 64 8.12 2.99 -14.89
N GLY A 65 7.53 2.73 -13.71
CA GLY A 65 6.12 2.41 -13.53
C GLY A 65 5.73 0.95 -13.73
N GLN A 66 6.67 0.01 -13.94
CA GLN A 66 6.31 -1.41 -13.98
C GLN A 66 6.11 -1.97 -12.57
N SER A 67 5.20 -2.92 -12.44
CA SER A 67 4.95 -3.60 -11.16
C SER A 67 6.16 -4.44 -10.73
N VAL A 68 6.47 -4.39 -9.45
CA VAL A 68 7.54 -5.14 -8.77
C VAL A 68 6.88 -6.13 -7.82
N THR A 69 7.31 -7.39 -7.87
CA THR A 69 6.95 -8.38 -6.86
C THR A 69 8.15 -8.63 -5.96
N ILE A 70 7.95 -8.47 -4.65
CA ILE A 70 8.93 -8.80 -3.63
C ILE A 70 8.48 -10.10 -2.98
N ASP A 71 9.25 -11.16 -3.19
CA ASP A 71 9.00 -12.45 -2.57
C ASP A 71 9.42 -12.40 -1.09
N ILE A 72 8.51 -12.82 -0.22
CA ILE A 72 8.63 -12.79 1.23
C ILE A 72 8.71 -14.23 1.71
N HIS A 73 9.88 -14.63 2.20
CA HIS A 73 10.16 -15.98 2.67
C HIS A 73 9.91 -16.11 4.17
N ASN A 74 10.11 -15.02 4.91
CA ASN A 74 9.92 -14.96 6.35
C ASN A 74 8.95 -13.84 6.71
N GLN A 75 8.24 -14.02 7.81
CA GLN A 75 7.34 -12.99 8.32
C GLN A 75 8.10 -11.69 8.61
N LEU A 76 7.57 -10.59 8.10
CA LEU A 76 8.10 -9.26 8.36
C LEU A 76 7.41 -8.64 9.57
N ASP A 77 8.20 -8.34 10.61
CA ASP A 77 7.70 -7.65 11.78
C ASP A 77 7.68 -6.13 11.55
N ILE A 78 6.57 -5.50 11.96
CA ILE A 78 6.39 -4.05 11.91
C ILE A 78 6.79 -3.45 13.26
N SER A 79 7.44 -2.29 13.24
CA SER A 79 7.78 -1.50 14.44
C SER A 79 6.60 -1.41 15.39
N ASN A 80 6.80 -1.81 16.65
CA ASN A 80 5.80 -1.70 17.71
C ASN A 80 5.91 -0.41 18.52
N THR A 81 6.80 0.51 18.13
CA THR A 81 7.00 1.82 18.78
C THR A 81 6.73 3.01 17.87
N THR A 82 6.74 2.83 16.55
CA THR A 82 6.68 3.92 15.57
C THR A 82 5.52 3.72 14.60
N ASP A 83 4.72 4.76 14.39
CA ASP A 83 3.70 4.76 13.33
C ASP A 83 4.34 4.42 11.99
N THR A 84 3.73 3.52 11.23
CA THR A 84 4.28 3.02 9.97
C THR A 84 3.25 3.22 8.85
N ILE A 85 3.64 3.96 7.82
CA ILE A 85 2.90 4.05 6.55
C ILE A 85 3.72 3.33 5.50
N ILE A 86 3.15 2.30 4.88
CA ILE A 86 3.75 1.62 3.73
C ILE A 86 2.95 2.05 2.49
N ASP A 87 3.62 2.69 1.54
CA ASP A 87 3.01 3.12 0.29
C ASP A 87 3.73 2.51 -0.91
N GLY A 88 3.05 1.60 -1.60
CA GLY A 88 3.59 0.91 -2.77
C GLY A 88 3.42 1.65 -4.09
N ASN A 89 2.81 2.84 -4.11
CA ASN A 89 2.58 3.64 -5.31
C ASN A 89 1.96 2.86 -6.49
N ASP A 90 1.10 1.88 -6.17
CA ASP A 90 0.36 0.97 -7.06
C ASP A 90 1.23 0.00 -7.86
N ILE A 91 2.54 -0.03 -7.59
CA ILE A 91 3.49 -0.88 -8.31
C ILE A 91 4.02 -2.04 -7.47
N ILE A 92 3.91 -2.01 -6.13
CA ILE A 92 4.48 -3.05 -5.27
C ILE A 92 3.48 -4.15 -4.96
N THR A 93 3.90 -5.39 -5.21
CA THR A 93 3.26 -6.62 -4.75
C THR A 93 4.16 -7.34 -3.76
N LEU A 94 3.65 -7.67 -2.57
CA LEU A 94 4.32 -8.54 -1.60
C LEU A 94 3.75 -9.95 -1.74
N ASN A 95 4.62 -10.92 -2.02
CA ASN A 95 4.25 -12.29 -2.32
C ASN A 95 4.75 -13.23 -1.22
N GLY A 96 3.84 -13.78 -0.40
CA GLY A 96 4.19 -14.69 0.68
C GLY A 96 4.49 -16.14 0.23
N LEU A 97 4.48 -16.41 -1.08
CA LEU A 97 4.79 -17.69 -1.71
C LEU A 97 3.88 -18.88 -1.29
N GLY A 98 2.84 -18.64 -0.50
CA GLY A 98 2.06 -19.67 0.17
C GLY A 98 2.78 -20.30 1.37
N LEU A 99 3.84 -19.66 1.86
CA LEU A 99 4.76 -20.22 2.87
C LEU A 99 4.77 -19.45 4.19
N THR A 100 4.50 -18.14 4.16
CA THR A 100 4.62 -17.29 5.34
C THR A 100 3.50 -16.25 5.45
N ARG A 101 3.27 -15.80 6.69
CA ARG A 101 2.58 -14.55 6.97
C ARG A 101 3.43 -13.40 6.46
N ILE A 102 2.85 -12.49 5.68
CA ILE A 102 3.63 -11.41 5.06
C ILE A 102 4.02 -10.34 6.10
N LEU A 103 3.03 -9.75 6.77
CA LEU A 103 3.26 -8.73 7.80
C LEU A 103 2.72 -9.22 9.15
N LYS A 104 3.48 -9.00 10.22
CA LYS A 104 2.99 -9.13 11.59
C LYS A 104 3.18 -7.82 12.33
N PHE A 105 2.04 -7.28 12.76
CA PHE A 105 2.03 -6.13 13.65
C PHE A 105 1.73 -6.58 15.07
N ASN A 106 2.79 -6.85 15.85
CA ASN A 106 2.64 -7.29 17.23
C ASN A 106 2.68 -6.09 18.19
N ARG A 107 1.52 -5.51 18.46
CA ARG A 107 1.36 -4.53 19.54
C ARG A 107 1.03 -5.27 20.83
N ASN A 108 1.86 -5.09 21.85
CA ASN A 108 1.71 -5.74 23.17
C ASN A 108 0.34 -5.45 23.82
N ASP A 109 -0.31 -4.35 23.45
CA ASP A 109 -1.66 -3.98 23.89
C ASP A 109 -2.45 -3.35 22.74
N PHE A 110 -3.54 -4.01 22.34
CA PHE A 110 -4.38 -3.60 21.21
C PHE A 110 -5.34 -2.45 21.55
N ARG A 111 -5.42 -2.04 22.82
CA ARG A 111 -6.32 -0.97 23.29
C ARG A 111 -5.78 0.42 22.95
N TYR A 112 -4.48 0.54 22.68
CA TYR A 112 -3.88 1.81 22.29
C TYR A 112 -4.09 2.09 20.80
N SER A 113 -4.35 3.36 20.50
CA SER A 113 -4.46 3.84 19.12
C SER A 113 -3.11 3.90 18.41
N THR A 114 -2.00 3.91 19.15
CA THR A 114 -0.63 3.99 18.60
C THR A 114 0.26 2.81 19.02
N PRO A 115 1.28 2.46 18.21
CA PRO A 115 1.52 3.02 16.87
C PRO A 115 0.51 2.55 15.83
N MET A 116 0.22 3.34 14.81
CA MET A 116 -0.67 2.98 13.71
C MET A 116 0.10 2.33 12.56
N LEU A 117 -0.51 1.32 11.94
CA LEU A 117 -0.09 0.82 10.64
C LEU A 117 -1.08 1.34 9.59
N THR A 118 -0.58 2.03 8.57
CA THR A 118 -1.30 2.32 7.34
C THR A 118 -0.62 1.58 6.20
N VAL A 119 -1.42 0.90 5.38
CA VAL A 119 -0.95 0.28 4.15
C VAL A 119 -1.78 0.83 3.00
N GLN A 120 -1.12 1.37 1.98
CA GLN A 120 -1.80 1.97 0.85
C GLN A 120 -1.09 1.64 -0.47
N ARG A 121 -1.88 1.56 -1.55
CA ARG A 121 -1.38 1.34 -2.92
C ARG A 121 -0.40 0.16 -3.03
N LEU A 122 -0.72 -0.91 -2.31
CA LEU A 122 0.06 -2.15 -2.16
C LEU A 122 -0.83 -3.35 -2.45
N ARG A 123 -0.24 -4.38 -3.05
CA ARG A 123 -0.91 -5.66 -3.26
C ARG A 123 -0.25 -6.76 -2.43
N PHE A 124 -1.05 -7.61 -1.81
CA PHE A 124 -0.59 -8.81 -1.11
C PHE A 124 -1.11 -10.04 -1.87
N ILE A 125 -0.24 -11.02 -2.11
CA ILE A 125 -0.61 -12.29 -2.73
C ILE A 125 0.03 -13.46 -1.99
N ASN A 126 -0.62 -14.63 -2.05
CA ASN A 126 -0.09 -15.89 -1.54
C ASN A 126 0.43 -15.82 -0.09
N GLY A 127 -0.26 -15.10 0.80
CA GLY A 127 0.05 -15.16 2.23
C GLY A 127 -0.36 -16.50 2.85
N TYR A 128 0.34 -16.92 3.89
CA TYR A 128 0.00 -18.09 4.73
C TYR A 128 -0.18 -17.65 6.20
N CYS A 129 -0.92 -18.41 7.00
CA CYS A 129 -1.27 -18.03 8.39
C CYS A 129 -0.38 -18.70 9.44
#